data_AF-A0A812YKU4-F1
#
_entry.id   AF-A0A812YKU4-F1
#
_cell.length_a   1.000
_cell.length_b   1.000
_cell.length_c   1.000
_cell.angle_alpha   90.00
_cell.angle_beta   90.00
_cell.angle_gamma   90.00
#
_symmetry.space_group_name_H-M   'P 1'
#
loop_
_entity.id
_entity.type
_entity.pdbx_description
1 polymer ?
#
loop_
_entity_poly.entity_id
_entity_poly.type
_entity_poly.pdbx_seq_one_letter_code
_entity_poly.pdbx_strand_id
1 'polypeptide(L)'
;AVALVHGDRLIGYFSTLQGVEEGEAVAQCIDKTRQRLPRYMWPELVHVKEWPRGRTGKVDRKALPVPTICVQATDLQLLDLVGCFWQICQVLRRDPAVTSVRSDFFTLGGTSLKAAALLSALRAQVPEAAALQFEELYAHPDAASLAQLLSGSREVLVLGPAPVEGLLPASLGQEHMLILQELHEGSSAYNSPLILKLEGSLDRALLSSALDRAMRQHLQPLVSDKCEKEKTIFEVLARHDVLRSNLLRDSDGTVLQARPAEHDASKACICNHLHA
;
A
#
# COMPACT_ATOMS: atom_id res chain seq x y z
N ALA A 1 -5.15 -13.53 -34.90
CA ALA A 1 -5.62 -13.07 -33.57
C ALA A 1 -6.17 -11.66 -33.70
N VAL A 2 -7.16 -11.30 -32.89
CA VAL A 2 -7.76 -9.96 -32.82
C VAL A 2 -7.88 -9.59 -31.35
N ALA A 3 -7.43 -8.41 -30.94
CA ALA A 3 -7.65 -7.90 -29.60
C ALA A 3 -8.76 -6.82 -29.62
N LEU A 4 -9.66 -6.87 -28.65
CA LEU A 4 -10.72 -5.89 -28.46
C LEU A 4 -10.77 -5.45 -26.99
N VAL A 5 -11.18 -4.20 -26.78
CA VAL A 5 -11.48 -3.69 -25.44
C VAL A 5 -12.98 -3.79 -25.21
N HIS A 6 -13.39 -4.43 -24.12
CA HIS A 6 -14.78 -4.53 -23.69
C HIS A 6 -14.90 -4.03 -22.24
N GLY A 7 -15.44 -2.82 -22.07
CA GLY A 7 -15.34 -2.09 -20.79
C GLY A 7 -13.87 -1.84 -20.43
N ASP A 8 -13.46 -2.23 -19.22
CA ASP A 8 -12.08 -2.11 -18.73
C ASP A 8 -11.23 -3.38 -18.97
N ARG A 9 -11.66 -4.25 -19.91
CA ARG A 9 -11.02 -5.54 -20.17
C ARG A 9 -10.42 -5.58 -21.57
N LEU A 10 -9.22 -6.15 -21.68
CA LEU A 10 -8.62 -6.50 -22.95
C LEU A 10 -8.93 -7.97 -23.26
N ILE A 11 -9.64 -8.24 -24.35
CA ILE A 11 -10.00 -9.59 -24.80
C ILE A 11 -9.21 -9.92 -26.06
N GLY A 12 -8.48 -11.02 -26.03
CA GLY A 12 -7.64 -11.51 -27.11
C GLY A 12 -8.25 -12.73 -27.77
N TYR A 13 -8.80 -12.56 -28.95
CA TYR A 13 -9.34 -13.65 -29.75
C TYR A 13 -8.22 -14.31 -30.54
N PHE A 14 -8.16 -15.64 -30.54
CA PHE A 14 -7.22 -16.41 -31.33
C PHE A 14 -7.89 -17.64 -31.95
N SER A 15 -7.27 -18.20 -32.99
CA SER A 15 -7.70 -19.45 -33.63
C SER A 15 -6.48 -20.36 -33.76
N THR A 16 -6.68 -21.67 -33.67
CA THR A 16 -5.58 -22.64 -33.87
C THR A 16 -5.28 -22.85 -35.35
N LEU A 17 -4.02 -23.20 -35.65
CA LEU A 17 -3.66 -23.82 -36.92
C LEU A 17 -3.99 -25.31 -36.85
N GLN A 18 -4.28 -25.94 -38.00
CA GLN A 18 -4.63 -27.36 -38.03
C GLN A 18 -3.56 -28.22 -37.34
N GLY A 19 -4.01 -29.11 -36.44
CA GLY A 19 -3.15 -30.06 -35.72
C GLY A 19 -2.64 -29.58 -34.35
N VAL A 20 -3.00 -28.38 -33.88
CA VAL A 20 -2.66 -27.91 -32.52
C VAL A 20 -3.88 -28.03 -31.60
N GLU A 21 -3.71 -28.74 -30.49
CA GLU A 21 -4.71 -28.83 -29.42
C GLU A 21 -4.96 -27.46 -28.77
N GLU A 22 -6.21 -27.19 -28.38
CA GLU A 22 -6.62 -25.88 -27.86
C GLU A 22 -5.80 -25.48 -26.61
N GLY A 23 -5.57 -26.43 -25.70
CA GLY A 23 -4.80 -26.18 -24.48
C GLY A 23 -3.35 -25.76 -24.73
N GLU A 24 -2.70 -26.36 -25.73
CA GLU A 24 -1.32 -26.02 -26.08
C GLU A 24 -1.23 -24.63 -26.72
N ALA A 25 -2.20 -24.29 -27.59
CA ALA A 25 -2.27 -22.99 -28.22
C ALA A 25 -2.50 -21.85 -27.20
N VAL A 26 -3.35 -22.07 -26.19
CA VAL A 26 -3.57 -21.10 -25.10
C VAL A 26 -2.26 -20.85 -24.34
N ALA A 27 -1.58 -21.92 -23.91
CA ALA A 27 -0.33 -21.81 -23.16
C ALA A 27 0.73 -21.02 -23.94
N GLN A 28 0.91 -21.33 -25.23
CA GLN A 28 1.84 -20.61 -26.11
C GLN A 28 1.47 -19.13 -26.28
N CYS A 29 0.17 -18.79 -26.37
CA CYS A 29 -0.28 -17.39 -26.46
C CYS A 29 0.01 -16.63 -25.17
N ILE A 30 -0.23 -17.26 -24.01
CA ILE A 30 0.09 -16.67 -22.70
C ILE A 30 1.59 -16.40 -22.61
N ASP A 31 2.43 -17.40 -22.86
CA ASP A 31 3.89 -17.25 -22.75
C ASP A 31 4.44 -16.15 -23.65
N LYS A 32 4.00 -16.11 -24.91
CA LYS A 32 4.41 -15.06 -25.86
C LYS A 32 3.95 -13.66 -25.43
N THR A 33 2.78 -13.56 -24.83
CA THR A 33 2.25 -12.30 -24.28
C THR A 33 3.08 -11.85 -23.10
N ARG A 34 3.35 -12.76 -22.14
CA ARG A 34 4.13 -12.48 -20.93
C ARG A 34 5.57 -12.04 -21.22
N GLN A 35 6.19 -12.60 -22.25
CA GLN A 35 7.56 -12.25 -22.65
C GLN A 35 7.70 -10.87 -23.31
N ARG A 36 6.63 -10.35 -23.92
CA ARG A 36 6.70 -9.15 -24.77
C ARG A 36 5.91 -7.96 -24.25
N LEU A 37 4.92 -8.22 -23.40
CA LEU A 37 3.97 -7.22 -22.96
C LEU A 37 3.98 -7.09 -21.43
N PRO A 38 3.92 -5.85 -20.93
CA PRO A 38 3.74 -5.62 -19.50
C PRO A 38 2.37 -6.17 -19.06
N ARG A 39 2.26 -6.52 -17.78
CA ARG A 39 1.09 -7.21 -17.20
C ARG A 39 -0.26 -6.55 -17.51
N TYR A 40 -0.32 -5.23 -17.48
CA TYR A 40 -1.55 -4.48 -17.76
C TYR A 40 -2.03 -4.58 -19.22
N MET A 41 -1.21 -5.14 -20.12
CA MET A 41 -1.57 -5.42 -21.52
C MET A 41 -1.89 -6.89 -21.77
N TRP A 42 -1.98 -7.73 -20.73
CA TRP A 42 -2.31 -9.14 -20.90
C TRP A 42 -3.80 -9.31 -21.18
N PRO A 43 -4.19 -9.90 -22.33
CA PRO A 43 -5.59 -10.10 -22.65
C PRO A 43 -6.17 -11.34 -21.98
N GLU A 44 -7.47 -11.33 -21.72
CA GLU A 44 -8.27 -12.53 -21.52
C GLU A 44 -8.42 -13.26 -22.86
N LEU A 45 -7.88 -14.47 -22.97
CA LEU A 45 -7.82 -15.19 -24.25
C LEU A 45 -9.10 -15.97 -24.52
N VAL A 46 -9.66 -15.79 -25.72
CA VAL A 46 -10.85 -16.51 -26.19
C VAL A 46 -10.52 -17.25 -27.47
N HIS A 47 -10.68 -18.58 -27.44
CA HIS A 47 -10.52 -19.40 -28.64
C HIS A 47 -11.74 -19.26 -29.55
N VAL A 48 -11.49 -19.01 -30.83
CA VAL A 48 -12.52 -18.91 -31.87
C VAL A 48 -12.23 -19.96 -32.93
N LYS A 49 -13.16 -20.91 -33.10
CA LYS A 49 -13.04 -21.98 -34.11
C LYS A 49 -13.02 -21.42 -35.54
N GLU A 50 -13.90 -20.47 -35.83
CA GLU A 50 -13.98 -19.81 -37.13
C GLU A 50 -14.18 -18.31 -36.98
N TRP A 51 -13.39 -17.53 -37.71
CA TRP A 51 -13.49 -16.07 -37.67
C TRP A 51 -14.80 -15.61 -38.33
N PRO A 52 -15.71 -14.92 -37.61
CA PRO A 52 -16.87 -14.33 -38.24
C PRO A 52 -16.39 -13.28 -39.24
N ARG A 53 -16.88 -13.35 -40.48
CA ARG A 53 -16.50 -12.42 -41.54
C ARG A 53 -17.69 -11.57 -41.95
N GLY A 54 -17.50 -10.26 -42.06
CA GLY A 54 -18.50 -9.36 -42.61
C GLY A 54 -18.58 -9.49 -44.14
N ARG A 55 -19.55 -8.79 -44.75
CA ARG A 55 -19.77 -8.77 -46.22
C ARG A 55 -18.53 -8.41 -47.05
N THR A 56 -17.55 -7.72 -46.47
CA THR A 56 -16.31 -7.32 -47.14
C THR A 56 -15.15 -8.32 -46.92
N GLY A 57 -15.40 -9.49 -46.31
CA GLY A 57 -14.38 -10.49 -45.99
C GLY A 57 -13.46 -10.15 -44.81
N LYS A 58 -13.62 -8.97 -44.19
CA LYS A 58 -12.91 -8.58 -42.95
C LYS A 58 -13.57 -9.25 -41.74
N VAL A 59 -12.81 -9.45 -40.66
CA VAL A 59 -13.34 -10.00 -39.40
C VAL A 59 -14.44 -9.08 -38.85
N ASP A 60 -15.62 -9.64 -38.62
CA ASP A 60 -16.73 -8.94 -37.98
C ASP A 60 -16.53 -8.95 -36.46
N ARG A 61 -16.02 -7.83 -35.94
CA ARG A 61 -15.74 -7.63 -34.52
C ARG A 61 -17.00 -7.65 -33.65
N LYS A 62 -18.18 -7.34 -34.20
CA LYS A 62 -19.43 -7.32 -33.45
C LYS A 62 -20.03 -8.72 -33.27
N ALA A 63 -19.69 -9.63 -34.18
CA ALA A 63 -20.12 -11.02 -34.14
C ALA A 63 -19.18 -11.92 -33.33
N LEU A 64 -18.10 -11.36 -32.74
CA LEU A 64 -17.21 -12.13 -31.88
C LEU A 64 -17.91 -12.47 -30.56
N PRO A 65 -17.74 -13.70 -30.05
CA PRO A 65 -18.37 -14.11 -28.79
C PRO A 65 -17.86 -13.26 -27.63
N VAL A 66 -18.76 -12.86 -26.74
CA VAL A 66 -18.38 -12.25 -25.47
C VAL A 66 -18.09 -13.38 -24.49
N PRO A 67 -16.93 -13.39 -23.79
CA PRO A 67 -16.62 -14.45 -22.83
C PRO A 67 -17.65 -14.46 -21.69
N THR A 68 -18.37 -15.58 -21.58
CA THR A 68 -19.22 -15.87 -20.42
C THR A 68 -18.36 -16.52 -19.35
N ILE A 69 -18.30 -15.91 -18.17
CA ILE A 69 -17.52 -16.45 -17.06
C ILE A 69 -18.33 -17.57 -16.42
N CYS A 70 -17.98 -18.82 -16.71
CA CYS A 70 -18.46 -19.98 -15.96
C CYS A 70 -17.45 -20.30 -14.86
N VAL A 71 -17.78 -19.95 -13.61
CA VAL A 71 -17.06 -20.47 -12.44
C VAL A 71 -17.82 -21.71 -11.94
N GLN A 72 -17.18 -22.88 -12.03
CA GLN A 72 -17.65 -24.08 -11.34
C GLN A 72 -17.07 -24.03 -9.93
N ALA A 73 -17.93 -23.81 -8.93
CA ALA A 73 -17.52 -23.70 -7.53
C ALA A 73 -18.51 -24.47 -6.65
N THR A 74 -18.01 -25.09 -5.59
CA THR A 74 -18.85 -25.62 -4.50
C THR A 74 -19.43 -24.46 -3.66
N ASP A 75 -20.45 -24.73 -2.84
CA ASP A 75 -21.09 -23.69 -2.02
C ASP A 75 -20.10 -22.94 -1.10
N LEU A 76 -19.10 -23.64 -0.54
CA LEU A 76 -18.04 -23.02 0.26
C LEU A 76 -17.11 -22.16 -0.61
N GLN A 77 -16.70 -22.67 -1.78
CA GLN A 77 -15.87 -21.91 -2.73
C GLN A 77 -16.59 -20.67 -3.27
N LEU A 78 -17.91 -20.69 -3.36
CA LEU A 78 -18.72 -19.53 -3.75
C LEU A 78 -18.66 -18.43 -2.68
N LEU A 79 -18.67 -18.77 -1.39
CA LEU A 79 -18.56 -17.78 -0.33
C LEU A 79 -17.19 -17.09 -0.33
N ASP A 80 -16.11 -17.87 -0.45
CA ASP A 80 -14.74 -17.33 -0.54
C ASP A 80 -14.55 -16.47 -1.79
N LEU A 81 -15.14 -16.90 -2.91
CA LEU A 81 -15.15 -16.15 -4.16
C LEU A 81 -15.81 -14.79 -4.02
N VAL A 82 -17.02 -14.77 -3.46
CA VAL A 82 -17.77 -13.52 -3.24
C VAL A 82 -16.99 -12.62 -2.27
N GLY A 83 -16.45 -13.18 -1.18
CA GLY A 83 -15.62 -12.46 -0.22
C GLY A 83 -14.39 -11.81 -0.87
N CYS A 84 -13.60 -12.60 -1.60
CA CYS A 84 -12.42 -12.11 -2.32
C CYS A 84 -12.78 -11.02 -3.34
N PHE A 85 -13.85 -11.24 -4.11
CA PHE A 85 -14.30 -10.29 -5.12
C PHE A 85 -14.72 -8.95 -4.52
N TRP A 86 -15.47 -8.97 -3.42
CA TRP A 86 -15.86 -7.75 -2.70
C TRP A 86 -14.68 -6.99 -2.15
N GLN A 87 -13.72 -7.70 -1.54
CA GLN A 87 -12.53 -7.06 -0.99
C GLN A 87 -11.68 -6.40 -2.09
N ILE A 88 -11.52 -7.07 -3.24
CA ILE A 88 -10.85 -6.48 -4.40
C ILE A 88 -11.58 -5.21 -4.85
N CYS A 89 -12.90 -5.26 -5.03
CA CYS A 89 -13.68 -4.10 -5.47
C CYS A 89 -13.58 -2.94 -4.46
N GLN A 90 -13.65 -3.22 -3.16
CA GLN A 90 -13.58 -2.22 -2.10
C GLN A 90 -12.21 -1.52 -2.07
N VAL A 91 -11.12 -2.29 -2.07
CA VAL A 91 -9.74 -1.76 -2.01
C VAL A 91 -9.40 -0.97 -3.27
N LEU A 92 -9.87 -1.43 -4.44
CA LEU A 92 -9.65 -0.74 -5.70
C LEU A 92 -10.63 0.42 -5.92
N ARG A 93 -11.67 0.55 -5.09
CA ARG A 93 -12.79 1.49 -5.24
C ARG A 93 -13.47 1.37 -6.61
N ARG A 94 -13.81 0.14 -6.99
CA ARG A 94 -14.42 -0.19 -8.28
C ARG A 94 -15.85 -0.67 -8.08
N ASP A 95 -16.67 -0.40 -9.09
CA ASP A 95 -18.04 -0.92 -9.14
C ASP A 95 -18.02 -2.43 -9.41
N PRO A 96 -18.59 -3.24 -8.50
CA PRO A 96 -18.87 -4.64 -8.72
C PRO A 96 -19.52 -5.01 -10.04
N ALA A 97 -20.48 -4.22 -10.51
CA ALA A 97 -21.33 -4.57 -11.65
C ALA A 97 -20.54 -4.67 -12.96
N VAL A 98 -19.38 -4.00 -13.03
CA VAL A 98 -18.51 -3.95 -14.21
C VAL A 98 -17.21 -4.74 -14.03
N THR A 99 -16.92 -5.21 -12.81
CA THR A 99 -15.66 -5.89 -12.47
C THR A 99 -15.83 -7.40 -12.59
N SER A 100 -14.82 -8.11 -13.13
CA SER A 100 -14.86 -9.58 -13.22
C SER A 100 -14.28 -10.21 -11.96
N VAL A 101 -14.78 -11.38 -11.59
CA VAL A 101 -14.09 -12.27 -10.65
C VAL A 101 -12.75 -12.79 -11.19
N ARG A 102 -12.53 -12.73 -12.51
CA ARG A 102 -11.29 -13.07 -13.21
C ARG A 102 -10.42 -11.86 -13.56
N SER A 103 -10.79 -10.66 -13.13
CA SER A 103 -10.02 -9.45 -13.44
C SER A 103 -8.76 -9.42 -12.59
N ASP A 104 -7.60 -9.30 -13.24
CA ASP A 104 -6.31 -9.17 -12.58
C ASP A 104 -6.25 -7.88 -11.75
N PHE A 105 -6.02 -8.02 -10.44
CA PHE A 105 -5.98 -6.94 -9.46
C PHE A 105 -5.02 -5.81 -9.84
N PHE A 106 -3.85 -6.14 -10.39
CA PHE A 106 -2.82 -5.16 -10.75
C PHE A 106 -3.19 -4.41 -12.03
N THR A 107 -3.82 -5.09 -12.97
CA THR A 107 -4.36 -4.49 -14.21
C THR A 107 -5.49 -3.51 -13.90
N LEU A 108 -6.26 -3.77 -12.84
CA LEU A 108 -7.30 -2.86 -12.35
C LEU A 108 -6.75 -1.66 -11.52
N GLY A 109 -5.44 -1.45 -11.47
CA GLY A 109 -4.82 -0.34 -10.73
C GLY A 109 -4.46 -0.69 -9.27
N GLY A 110 -4.26 -1.97 -8.98
CA GLY A 110 -3.66 -2.46 -7.75
C GLY A 110 -2.18 -2.08 -7.64
N THR A 111 -1.78 -1.61 -6.46
CA THR A 111 -0.38 -1.29 -6.12
C THR A 111 0.06 -2.12 -4.92
N SER A 112 1.33 -2.06 -4.54
CA SER A 112 1.83 -2.76 -3.34
C SER A 112 1.10 -2.34 -2.06
N LEU A 113 0.79 -1.04 -1.90
CA LEU A 113 0.03 -0.54 -0.75
C LEU A 113 -1.41 -1.07 -0.75
N LYS A 114 -2.07 -1.08 -1.91
CA LYS A 114 -3.42 -1.65 -2.03
C LYS A 114 -3.41 -3.16 -1.83
N ALA A 115 -2.38 -3.86 -2.31
CA ALA A 115 -2.19 -5.29 -2.06
C ALA A 115 -2.03 -5.58 -0.57
N ALA A 116 -1.22 -4.79 0.16
CA ALA A 116 -1.11 -4.91 1.61
C ALA A 116 -2.44 -4.67 2.32
N ALA A 117 -3.22 -3.67 1.88
CA ALA A 117 -4.56 -3.40 2.40
C ALA A 117 -5.54 -4.56 2.11
N LEU A 118 -5.50 -5.13 0.90
CA LEU A 118 -6.30 -6.29 0.52
C LEU A 118 -5.98 -7.51 1.37
N LEU A 119 -4.69 -7.85 1.53
CA LEU A 119 -4.27 -8.94 2.40
C LEU A 119 -4.75 -8.71 3.84
N SER A 120 -4.58 -7.50 4.37
CA SER A 120 -5.06 -7.16 5.72
C SER A 120 -6.58 -7.34 5.85
N ALA A 121 -7.35 -6.95 4.84
CA ALA A 121 -8.81 -7.05 4.87
C ALA A 121 -9.30 -8.50 4.74
N LEU A 122 -8.64 -9.31 3.88
CA LEU A 122 -8.93 -10.74 3.73
C LEU A 122 -8.62 -11.50 5.01
N ARG A 123 -7.46 -11.26 5.63
CA ARG A 123 -7.05 -11.87 6.90
C ARG A 123 -8.02 -11.60 8.05
N ALA A 124 -8.73 -10.47 8.01
CA ALA A 124 -9.72 -10.13 9.03
C ALA A 124 -11.06 -10.85 8.85
N GLN A 125 -11.35 -11.38 7.65
CA GLN A 125 -12.66 -11.95 7.29
C GLN A 125 -12.60 -13.45 7.00
N VAL A 126 -11.46 -13.95 6.54
CA VAL A 126 -11.25 -15.33 6.12
C VAL A 126 -10.10 -15.91 6.95
N PRO A 127 -10.36 -16.87 7.86
CA PRO A 127 -9.34 -17.50 8.70
C PRO A 127 -8.18 -18.09 7.88
N GLU A 128 -8.48 -18.72 6.75
CA GLU A 128 -7.55 -19.37 5.83
C GLU A 128 -6.61 -18.35 5.15
N ALA A 129 -7.04 -17.08 5.04
CA ALA A 129 -6.23 -16.01 4.47
C ALA A 129 -5.12 -15.50 5.40
N ALA A 130 -5.12 -15.91 6.66
CA ALA A 130 -4.08 -15.54 7.63
C ALA A 130 -2.66 -15.95 7.19
N ALA A 131 -2.54 -17.07 6.48
CA ALA A 131 -1.27 -17.53 5.91
C ALA A 131 -0.99 -16.98 4.49
N LEU A 132 -1.89 -16.18 3.90
CA LEU A 132 -1.74 -15.68 2.54
C LEU A 132 -0.55 -14.72 2.45
N GLN A 133 0.41 -15.04 1.59
CA GLN A 133 1.62 -14.26 1.36
C GLN A 133 1.45 -13.26 0.21
N PHE A 134 2.35 -12.28 0.13
CA PHE A 134 2.29 -11.24 -0.88
C PHE A 134 2.59 -11.79 -2.28
N GLU A 135 3.51 -12.74 -2.36
CA GLU A 135 3.91 -13.47 -3.57
C GLU A 135 2.74 -14.24 -4.17
N GLU A 136 1.90 -14.83 -3.32
CA GLU A 136 0.72 -15.58 -3.73
C GLU A 136 -0.32 -14.68 -4.40
N LEU A 137 -0.49 -13.45 -3.91
CA LEU A 137 -1.36 -12.47 -4.58
C LEU A 137 -0.83 -12.08 -5.98
N TYR A 138 0.49 -12.10 -6.20
CA TYR A 138 1.05 -11.87 -7.53
C TYR A 138 0.81 -13.06 -8.48
N ALA A 139 0.88 -14.28 -7.96
CA ALA A 139 0.62 -15.52 -8.70
C ALA A 139 -0.87 -15.73 -8.99
N HIS A 140 -1.73 -15.32 -8.05
CA HIS A 140 -3.18 -15.47 -8.07
C HIS A 140 -3.84 -14.08 -7.93
N PRO A 141 -3.82 -13.26 -8.98
CA PRO A 141 -4.22 -11.85 -8.91
C PRO A 141 -5.72 -11.61 -9.05
N ASP A 142 -6.52 -12.64 -9.29
CA ASP A 142 -7.96 -12.53 -9.51
C ASP A 142 -8.76 -13.24 -8.42
N ALA A 143 -9.98 -12.79 -8.16
CA ALA A 143 -10.82 -13.29 -7.08
C ALA A 143 -11.07 -14.80 -7.17
N ALA A 144 -11.24 -15.34 -8.38
CA ALA A 144 -11.45 -16.77 -8.57
C ALA A 144 -10.20 -17.59 -8.25
N SER A 145 -9.03 -17.15 -8.67
CA SER A 145 -7.76 -17.78 -8.32
C SER A 145 -7.45 -17.72 -6.82
N LEU A 146 -7.76 -16.59 -6.17
CA LEU A 146 -7.60 -16.43 -4.72
C LEU A 146 -8.56 -17.31 -3.94
N ALA A 147 -9.83 -17.36 -4.32
CA ALA A 147 -10.80 -18.21 -3.64
C ALA A 147 -10.45 -19.69 -3.76
N GLN A 148 -9.98 -20.12 -4.94
CA GLN A 148 -9.48 -21.48 -5.12
C GLN A 148 -8.28 -21.77 -4.23
N LEU A 149 -7.35 -20.81 -4.11
CA LEU A 149 -6.18 -20.91 -3.25
C LEU A 149 -6.55 -20.98 -1.75
N LEU A 150 -7.60 -20.29 -1.33
CA LEU A 150 -8.09 -20.26 0.05
C LEU A 150 -8.95 -21.48 0.41
N SER A 151 -9.51 -22.18 -0.58
CA SER A 151 -10.30 -23.40 -0.34
C SER A 151 -9.49 -24.61 0.18
N GLY A 152 -8.16 -24.50 0.20
CA GLY A 152 -7.27 -25.50 0.79
C GLY A 152 -6.97 -25.23 2.26
N SER A 153 -6.86 -26.29 3.07
CA SER A 153 -6.41 -26.16 4.46
C SER A 153 -5.00 -25.60 4.53
N ARG A 154 -4.82 -24.50 5.29
CA ARG A 154 -3.53 -23.86 5.54
C ARG A 154 -3.22 -23.89 7.02
N GLU A 155 -1.97 -24.17 7.37
CA GLU A 155 -1.51 -23.89 8.74
C GLU A 155 -1.42 -22.38 8.91
N VAL A 156 -2.16 -21.88 9.88
CA VAL A 156 -2.27 -20.47 10.18
C VAL A 156 -1.56 -20.18 11.50
N LEU A 157 -0.58 -19.30 11.46
CA LEU A 157 -0.01 -18.72 12.67
C LEU A 157 -0.70 -17.39 12.97
N VAL A 158 -1.68 -17.40 13.86
CA VAL A 158 -2.32 -16.17 14.34
C VAL A 158 -1.42 -15.55 15.42
N LEU A 159 -0.90 -14.36 15.14
CA LEU A 159 -0.24 -13.56 16.17
C LEU A 159 -1.30 -12.98 17.11
N GLY A 160 -1.35 -13.50 18.33
CA GLY A 160 -2.14 -12.91 19.42
C GLY A 160 -1.42 -11.71 20.04
N PRO A 161 -2.14 -10.87 20.81
CA PRO A 161 -1.50 -9.87 21.65
C PRO A 161 -0.52 -10.55 22.61
N ALA A 162 0.74 -10.11 22.61
CA ALA A 162 1.71 -10.56 23.60
C ALA A 162 1.35 -9.94 24.97
N PRO A 163 1.50 -10.69 26.09
CA PRO A 163 1.39 -10.09 27.41
C PRO A 163 2.43 -8.99 27.55
N VAL A 164 1.98 -7.76 27.85
CA VAL A 164 2.85 -6.61 28.08
C VAL A 164 3.33 -6.64 29.53
N GLU A 165 4.15 -7.65 29.87
CA GLU A 165 4.75 -7.79 31.18
C GLU A 165 6.26 -7.55 31.08
N GLY A 166 6.74 -6.48 31.73
CA GLY A 166 8.16 -6.15 31.77
C GLY A 166 8.74 -5.63 30.45
N LEU A 167 10.05 -5.80 30.27
CA LEU A 167 10.77 -5.37 29.07
C LEU A 167 10.56 -6.40 27.96
N LEU A 168 9.98 -5.96 26.83
CA LEU A 168 9.85 -6.78 25.63
C LEU A 168 11.19 -6.82 24.88
N PRO A 169 11.54 -7.98 24.26
CA PRO A 169 12.73 -8.04 23.41
C PRO A 169 12.57 -7.08 22.23
N ALA A 170 13.66 -6.40 21.88
CA ALA A 170 13.70 -5.54 20.71
C ALA A 170 13.57 -6.39 19.43
N SER A 171 12.90 -5.84 18.43
CA SER A 171 12.98 -6.38 17.08
C SER A 171 14.38 -6.19 16.51
N LEU A 172 14.79 -7.04 15.55
CA LEU A 172 16.09 -6.90 14.87
C LEU A 172 16.30 -5.49 14.26
N GLY A 173 15.22 -4.86 13.79
CA GLY A 173 15.27 -3.47 13.32
C GLY A 173 15.56 -2.47 14.44
N GLN A 174 14.97 -2.65 15.62
CA GLN A 174 15.26 -1.81 16.79
C GLN A 174 16.69 -2.03 17.32
N GLU A 175 17.16 -3.28 17.39
CA GLU A 175 18.54 -3.60 17.78
C GLU A 175 19.56 -2.96 16.83
N HIS A 176 19.34 -3.09 15.51
CA HIS A 176 20.22 -2.48 14.52
C HIS A 176 20.28 -0.95 14.66
N MET A 177 19.13 -0.30 14.87
CA MET A 177 19.06 1.14 15.09
C MET A 177 19.79 1.57 16.37
N LEU A 178 19.67 0.78 17.45
CA LEU A 178 20.40 1.03 18.71
C LEU A 178 21.91 0.95 18.49
N ILE A 179 22.39 -0.10 17.83
CA ILE A 179 23.82 -0.28 17.52
C ILE A 179 24.36 0.91 16.72
N LEU A 180 23.63 1.35 15.70
CA LEU A 180 24.04 2.50 14.88
C LEU A 180 24.10 3.81 15.68
N GLN A 181 23.20 3.98 16.64
CA GLN A 181 23.18 5.14 17.52
C GLN A 181 24.33 5.13 18.53
N GLU A 182 24.69 3.96 19.07
CA GLU A 182 25.82 3.79 20.01
C GLU A 182 27.18 3.95 19.31
N LEU A 183 27.33 3.44 18.08
CA LEU A 183 28.56 3.59 17.30
C LEU A 183 28.85 5.04 16.90
N HIS A 184 27.80 5.86 16.78
CA HIS A 184 27.89 7.25 16.36
C HIS A 184 27.11 8.15 17.30
N GLU A 185 27.57 8.23 18.55
CA GLU A 185 26.97 9.10 19.56
C GLU A 185 26.80 10.55 19.04
N GLY A 186 25.57 11.06 19.12
CA GLY A 186 25.22 12.40 18.65
C GLY A 186 24.90 12.51 17.15
N SER A 187 24.93 11.40 16.40
CA SER A 187 24.47 11.38 15.00
C SER A 187 22.99 11.73 14.90
N SER A 188 22.65 12.51 13.88
CA SER A 188 21.28 12.87 13.50
C SER A 188 20.81 12.15 12.23
N ALA A 189 21.61 11.22 11.70
CA ALA A 189 21.39 10.58 10.41
C ALA A 189 20.04 9.84 10.29
N TYR A 190 19.49 9.39 11.43
CA TYR A 190 18.22 8.66 11.49
C TYR A 190 17.06 9.49 12.05
N ASN A 191 17.27 10.79 12.25
CA ASN A 191 16.18 11.68 12.64
C ASN A 191 15.25 11.90 11.45
N SER A 192 13.95 11.74 11.69
CA SER A 192 12.89 11.95 10.69
C SER A 192 12.08 13.21 11.03
N PRO A 193 12.63 14.43 10.82
CA PRO A 193 11.92 15.67 11.16
C PRO A 193 10.70 15.86 10.26
N LEU A 194 9.54 16.08 10.88
CA LEU A 194 8.33 16.52 10.19
C LEU A 194 8.11 18.01 10.47
N ILE A 195 8.04 18.82 9.43
CA ILE A 195 7.76 20.26 9.53
C ILE A 195 6.39 20.52 8.88
N LEU A 196 5.46 21.08 9.65
CA LEU A 196 4.11 21.40 9.21
C LEU A 196 3.87 22.90 9.27
N LYS A 197 3.37 23.47 8.16
CA LYS A 197 2.83 24.83 8.14
C LYS A 197 1.34 24.76 8.45
N LEU A 198 0.91 25.42 9.52
CA LEU A 198 -0.49 25.51 9.91
C LEU A 198 -0.98 26.94 9.65
N GLU A 199 -2.14 27.07 9.00
CA GLU A 199 -2.74 28.35 8.66
C GLU A 199 -4.07 28.52 9.42
N GLY A 200 -4.31 29.70 9.99
CA GLY A 200 -5.50 30.01 10.80
C GLY A 200 -5.23 30.05 12.31
N SER A 201 -6.30 30.06 13.11
CA SER A 201 -6.21 30.08 14.58
C SER A 201 -5.82 28.71 15.12
N LEU A 202 -4.70 28.63 15.82
CA LEU A 202 -4.21 27.40 16.45
C LEU A 202 -4.37 27.48 17.97
N ASP A 203 -5.18 26.58 18.55
CA ASP A 203 -5.16 26.32 19.99
C ASP A 203 -4.00 25.39 20.33
N ARG A 204 -2.98 25.97 20.98
CA ARG A 204 -1.75 25.27 21.36
C ARG A 204 -1.99 24.24 22.46
N ALA A 205 -2.90 24.52 23.40
CA ALA A 205 -3.20 23.60 24.49
C ALA A 205 -3.91 22.36 23.95
N LEU A 206 -4.84 22.55 23.01
CA LEU A 206 -5.50 21.46 22.31
C LEU A 206 -4.53 20.62 21.48
N LEU A 207 -3.63 21.25 20.71
CA LEU A 207 -2.61 20.55 19.93
C LEU A 207 -1.69 19.70 20.83
N SER A 208 -1.21 20.29 21.93
CA SER A 208 -0.36 19.59 22.90
C SER A 208 -1.08 18.36 23.49
N SER A 209 -2.34 18.55 23.92
CA SER A 209 -3.17 17.46 24.45
C SER A 209 -3.43 16.35 23.43
N ALA A 210 -3.63 16.71 22.15
CA ALA A 210 -3.82 15.75 21.06
C ALA A 210 -2.56 14.93 20.79
N LEU A 211 -1.38 15.56 20.78
CA LEU A 211 -0.08 14.88 20.63
C LEU A 211 0.20 13.96 21.82
N ASP A 212 -0.02 14.44 23.04
CA ASP A 212 0.11 13.62 24.26
C ASP A 212 -0.79 12.37 24.22
N ARG A 213 -2.02 12.54 23.73
CA ARG A 213 -2.96 11.42 23.58
C ARG A 213 -2.46 10.43 22.53
N ALA A 214 -2.01 10.89 21.37
CA ALA A 214 -1.44 10.03 20.33
C ALA A 214 -0.20 9.28 20.85
N MET A 215 0.70 9.97 21.57
CA MET A 215 1.86 9.35 22.21
C MET A 215 1.45 8.28 23.22
N ARG A 216 0.46 8.54 24.09
CA ARG A 216 -0.03 7.53 25.05
C ARG A 216 -0.63 6.32 24.35
N GLN A 217 -1.39 6.52 23.27
CA GLN A 217 -2.03 5.45 22.52
C GLN A 217 -1.01 4.55 21.78
N HIS A 218 0.08 5.12 21.26
CA HIS A 218 1.04 4.41 20.42
C HIS A 218 2.34 3.98 21.14
N LEU A 219 2.74 4.64 22.23
CA LEU A 219 4.00 4.38 22.94
C LEU A 219 3.80 3.69 24.30
N GLN A 220 2.56 3.36 24.69
CA GLN A 220 2.27 2.68 25.97
C GLN A 220 3.11 1.40 26.20
N PRO A 221 3.47 0.59 25.18
CA PRO A 221 4.29 -0.61 25.40
C PRO A 221 5.79 -0.37 25.61
N LEU A 222 6.32 0.85 25.36
CA LEU A 222 7.77 1.04 25.18
C LEU A 222 8.45 1.95 26.23
N VAL A 223 7.70 2.69 27.04
CA VAL A 223 8.32 3.62 28.02
C VAL A 223 7.43 3.71 29.25
N SER A 224 7.95 3.20 30.36
CA SER A 224 7.26 3.09 31.65
C SER A 224 7.12 4.42 32.39
N ASP A 225 7.92 5.45 32.08
CA ASP A 225 7.92 6.70 32.83
C ASP A 225 7.73 7.96 31.96
N LYS A 226 6.80 8.83 32.38
CA LYS A 226 6.50 10.11 31.73
C LYS A 226 7.68 11.08 31.84
N CYS A 227 8.42 11.01 32.95
CA CYS A 227 9.59 11.86 33.21
C CYS A 227 10.73 11.58 32.22
N GLU A 228 10.89 10.32 31.81
CA GLU A 228 11.93 9.88 30.87
C GLU A 228 11.61 10.30 29.43
N LYS A 229 10.33 10.40 29.06
CA LYS A 229 9.87 10.93 27.76
C LYS A 229 10.20 12.41 27.61
N GLU A 230 9.87 13.22 28.62
CA GLU A 230 10.16 14.66 28.60
C GLU A 230 11.67 14.89 28.54
N LYS A 231 12.45 14.16 29.34
CA LYS A 231 13.91 14.25 29.34
C LYS A 231 14.52 13.86 27.98
N THR A 232 14.10 12.75 27.38
CA THR A 232 14.58 12.30 26.06
C THR A 232 14.24 13.31 24.96
N ILE A 233 13.02 13.90 24.98
CA ILE A 233 12.64 14.94 24.04
C ILE A 233 13.54 16.18 24.20
N PHE A 234 13.77 16.62 25.43
CA PHE A 234 14.65 17.77 25.70
C PHE A 234 16.12 17.49 25.37
N GLU A 235 16.62 16.26 25.55
CA GLU A 235 17.97 15.87 25.17
C GLU A 235 18.16 15.83 23.64
N VAL A 236 17.17 15.32 22.90
CA VAL A 236 17.16 15.35 21.43
C VAL A 236 17.13 16.80 20.93
N LEU A 237 16.27 17.65 21.52
CA LEU A 237 16.19 19.07 21.18
C LEU A 237 17.48 19.82 21.52
N ALA A 238 18.09 19.51 22.67
CA ALA A 238 19.36 20.11 23.09
C ALA A 238 20.52 19.72 22.19
N ARG A 239 20.45 18.64 21.40
CA ARG A 239 21.52 18.22 20.48
C ARG A 239 21.36 18.77 19.06
N HIS A 240 20.27 19.48 18.74
CA HIS A 240 19.93 19.88 17.37
C HIS A 240 19.87 21.40 17.16
N ASP A 241 20.86 21.95 16.44
CA ASP A 241 20.95 23.39 16.16
C ASP A 241 19.80 23.94 15.31
N VAL A 242 19.27 23.14 14.37
CA VAL A 242 18.12 23.53 13.55
C VAL A 242 16.84 23.66 14.40
N LEU A 243 16.65 22.79 15.39
CA LEU A 243 15.48 22.80 16.28
C LEU A 243 15.62 23.86 17.40
N ARG A 244 16.85 24.19 17.82
CA ARG A 244 17.15 25.31 18.74
C ARG A 244 16.75 26.67 18.17
N SER A 245 16.90 26.87 16.86
CA SER A 245 16.69 28.17 16.21
C SER A 245 15.25 28.72 16.28
N ASN A 246 14.30 27.90 16.73
CA ASN A 246 12.87 28.25 16.79
C ASN A 246 12.28 28.26 18.20
N LEU A 247 13.07 28.01 19.26
CA LEU A 247 12.57 27.94 20.64
C LEU A 247 13.42 28.83 21.56
N LEU A 248 12.90 30.00 21.94
CA LEU A 248 13.50 30.86 22.95
C LEU A 248 12.86 30.59 24.33
N ARG A 249 13.70 30.62 25.36
CA ARG A 249 13.31 30.36 26.76
C ARG A 249 13.04 31.71 27.45
N ASP A 250 11.89 31.86 28.10
CA ASP A 250 11.61 33.01 28.98
C ASP A 250 11.62 32.60 30.46
N SER A 251 11.79 33.56 31.37
CA SER A 251 12.06 33.37 32.80
C SER A 251 10.93 32.72 33.60
N ASP A 252 9.71 32.64 33.07
CA ASP A 252 8.53 32.09 33.77
C ASP A 252 8.08 30.70 33.27
N GLY A 253 8.85 30.05 32.41
CA GLY A 253 8.53 28.72 31.85
C GLY A 253 8.56 28.68 30.33
N THR A 254 8.55 27.46 29.77
CA THR A 254 8.82 27.20 28.34
C THR A 254 7.72 27.75 27.43
N VAL A 255 7.99 28.86 26.74
CA VAL A 255 7.12 29.39 25.66
C VAL A 255 7.73 29.08 24.29
N LEU A 256 6.98 28.39 23.43
CA LEU A 256 7.38 28.13 22.03
C LEU A 256 7.05 29.36 21.16
N GLN A 257 7.99 30.26 20.89
CA GLN A 257 7.81 31.35 19.91
C GLN A 257 8.42 30.98 18.55
N ALA A 258 7.58 30.81 17.53
CA ALA A 258 8.04 30.71 16.15
C ALA A 258 8.56 32.07 15.67
N ARG A 259 9.78 32.10 15.12
CA ARG A 259 10.31 33.31 14.44
C ARG A 259 9.37 33.70 13.30
N PRO A 260 9.01 34.98 13.13
CA PRO A 260 8.40 35.42 11.89
C PRO A 260 9.42 35.20 10.75
N ALA A 261 8.93 34.64 9.65
CA ALA A 261 9.75 34.35 8.48
C ALA A 261 10.27 35.66 7.87
N GLU A 262 11.57 35.92 8.03
CA GLU A 262 12.23 36.99 7.27
C GLU A 262 12.39 36.52 5.81
N HIS A 263 11.52 37.02 4.94
CA HIS A 263 11.86 37.23 3.54
C HIS A 263 11.64 38.71 3.22
N ASP A 264 12.79 39.38 3.13
CA ASP A 264 13.08 40.53 2.29
C ASP A 264 12.32 41.85 2.53
N ALA A 265 12.99 42.77 3.22
CA ALA A 265 12.78 44.19 3.04
C ALA A 265 14.14 44.91 3.13
N SER A 266 14.87 44.84 2.02
CA SER A 266 15.77 45.91 1.59
C SER A 266 15.15 47.29 1.85
N LYS A 267 15.60 47.98 2.92
CA LYS A 267 15.78 49.44 3.02
C LYS A 267 16.17 49.87 4.45
N ALA A 268 17.26 50.65 4.49
CA ALA A 268 17.78 51.49 5.59
C ALA A 268 18.43 50.72 6.78
N CYS A 269 19.66 51.00 7.21
CA CYS A 269 20.55 52.12 6.98
C CYS A 269 22.01 51.70 7.21
N ILE A 270 22.90 52.37 6.50
CA ILE A 270 24.36 52.27 6.54
C ILE A 270 24.91 53.05 7.76
N CYS A 271 26.00 52.52 8.34
CA CYS A 271 27.02 53.17 9.22
C CYS A 271 26.65 53.65 10.64
N ASN A 272 27.33 53.06 11.65
CA ASN A 272 28.49 53.65 12.36
C ASN A 272 29.00 52.64 13.42
N HIS A 273 30.21 52.08 13.27
CA HIS A 273 31.43 52.46 14.01
C HIS A 273 31.27 52.54 15.53
N LEU A 274 31.90 51.62 16.27
CA LEU A 274 33.10 51.94 17.07
C LEU A 274 33.72 50.69 17.72
N HIS A 275 35.05 50.73 17.77
CA HIS A 275 35.94 49.94 18.59
C HIS A 275 35.57 49.94 20.09
N ALA A 276 36.07 48.90 20.77
CA ALA A 276 36.14 48.60 22.20
C ALA A 276 34.99 47.77 22.76
#